data_AF-A0A8J6FXL4-F1
#
_entry.id   AF-A0A8J6FXL4-F1
#
_cell.length_a   1.000
_cell.length_b   1.000
_cell.length_c   1.000
_cell.angle_alpha   90.00
_cell.angle_beta   90.00
_cell.angle_gamma   90.00
#
_symmetry.space_group_name_H-M   'P 1'
#
loop_
_entity.id
_entity.type
_entity.pdbx_description
1 polymer ?
#
loop_
_entity_poly.entity_id
_entity_poly.type
_entity_poly.pdbx_seq_one_letter_code
_entity_poly.pdbx_strand_id
1 'polypeptide(L)'
;MCHSFTRDMLFMCLCKYLAIYLTWKDAMLAGAVIPLDKWKKYQKWMSHENIPKRFWRQFSQPESLGPFNEAAYLETKHIWSAEISPVLANDKIISQLPKTLLVSCENDILRDDVFLYKKHLEDQGVPMNWYHVEDGLRGCIMFLDKKYLSFPCSMKVAKVAIGYIKGI
;
A
#
# COMPACT_ATOMS: atom_id res chain seq x y z
N MET A 1 7.49 -20.81 -1.48
CA MET A 1 7.68 -20.83 -0.01
C MET A 1 8.01 -19.44 0.58
N CYS A 2 8.97 -18.66 0.04
CA CYS A 2 9.37 -17.36 0.63
C CYS A 2 8.26 -16.27 0.64
N HIS A 3 7.40 -16.21 -0.39
CA HIS A 3 6.32 -15.22 -0.47
C HIS A 3 5.16 -15.44 0.52
N SER A 4 4.88 -16.68 0.93
CA SER A 4 3.81 -16.95 1.92
C SER A 4 4.22 -16.44 3.30
N PHE A 5 5.48 -16.68 3.68
CA PHE A 5 6.03 -16.25 4.97
C PHE A 5 6.06 -14.73 5.12
N THR A 6 6.39 -14.00 4.06
CA THR A 6 6.38 -12.52 4.06
C THR A 6 4.97 -11.94 4.17
N ARG A 7 3.96 -12.55 3.52
CA ARG A 7 2.56 -12.15 3.66
C ARG A 7 2.01 -12.43 5.05
N ASP A 8 2.35 -13.57 5.62
CA ASP A 8 1.93 -13.94 6.97
C ASP A 8 2.54 -13.02 8.03
N MET A 9 3.83 -12.70 7.89
CA MET A 9 4.50 -11.72 8.76
C MET A 9 3.88 -10.33 8.64
N LEU A 10 3.54 -9.87 7.43
CA LEU A 10 2.84 -8.60 7.24
C LEU A 10 1.49 -8.60 7.96
N PHE A 11 0.68 -9.64 7.76
CA PHE A 11 -0.63 -9.76 8.42
C PHE A 11 -0.48 -9.78 9.94
N MET A 12 0.52 -10.48 10.47
CA MET A 12 0.81 -10.43 11.90
C MET A 12 1.17 -9.03 12.38
N CYS A 13 2.02 -8.30 11.66
CA CYS A 13 2.36 -6.92 12.01
C CYS A 13 1.14 -6.00 11.93
N LEU A 14 0.32 -6.11 10.88
CA LEU A 14 -0.89 -5.33 10.68
C LEU A 14 -1.89 -5.58 11.82
N CYS A 15 -2.20 -6.85 12.09
CA CYS A 15 -3.12 -7.25 13.15
C CYS A 15 -2.65 -6.77 14.52
N LYS A 16 -1.34 -6.89 14.83
CA LYS A 16 -0.79 -6.37 16.09
C LYS A 16 -0.86 -4.85 16.18
N TYR A 17 -0.49 -4.15 15.11
CA TYR A 17 -0.49 -2.68 15.07
C TYR A 17 -1.90 -2.11 15.26
N LEU A 18 -2.89 -2.77 14.67
CA LEU A 18 -4.28 -2.33 14.67
C LEU A 18 -5.16 -3.00 15.73
N ALA A 19 -4.57 -3.82 16.60
CA ALA A 19 -5.29 -4.61 17.60
C ALA A 19 -6.45 -5.46 17.02
N ILE A 20 -6.21 -6.12 15.89
CA ILE A 20 -7.13 -7.09 15.26
C ILE A 20 -6.73 -8.51 15.66
N TYR A 21 -7.71 -9.36 15.99
CA TYR A 21 -7.45 -10.79 16.17
C TYR A 21 -7.06 -11.51 14.88
N LEU A 22 -5.98 -12.29 14.93
CA LEU A 22 -5.47 -13.08 13.80
C LEU A 22 -6.46 -14.12 13.25
N THR A 23 -7.47 -14.50 14.02
CA THR A 23 -8.55 -15.39 13.59
C THR A 23 -9.31 -14.85 12.39
N TRP A 24 -9.29 -13.53 12.15
CA TRP A 24 -9.94 -12.89 11.02
C TRP A 24 -9.10 -12.84 9.74
N LYS A 25 -7.86 -13.34 9.77
CA LYS A 25 -6.93 -13.29 8.62
C LYS A 25 -7.55 -13.86 7.34
N ASP A 26 -8.20 -15.02 7.42
CA ASP A 26 -8.79 -15.66 6.23
C ASP A 26 -10.00 -14.88 5.71
N ALA A 27 -10.82 -14.32 6.60
CA ALA A 27 -11.91 -13.42 6.21
C ALA A 27 -11.40 -12.13 5.53
N MET A 28 -10.28 -11.59 6.01
CA MET A 28 -9.61 -10.44 5.39
C MET A 28 -9.06 -10.79 4.00
N LEU A 29 -8.35 -11.92 3.89
CA LEU A 29 -7.78 -12.39 2.62
C LEU A 29 -8.85 -12.73 1.58
N ALA A 30 -10.00 -13.24 2.01
CA ALA A 30 -11.15 -13.52 1.15
C ALA A 30 -11.94 -12.26 0.77
N GLY A 31 -11.63 -11.10 1.34
CA GLY A 31 -12.43 -9.88 1.14
C GLY A 31 -13.82 -9.92 1.80
N ALA A 32 -14.07 -10.87 2.71
CA ALA A 32 -15.33 -10.96 3.45
C ALA A 32 -15.54 -9.78 4.43
N VAL A 33 -14.49 -8.99 4.68
CA VAL A 33 -14.52 -7.78 5.51
C VAL A 33 -14.89 -6.51 4.73
N ILE A 34 -15.23 -6.62 3.43
CA ILE A 34 -15.48 -5.48 2.55
C ILE A 34 -17.00 -5.33 2.32
N PRO A 35 -17.66 -4.30 2.88
CA PRO A 35 -19.04 -4.00 2.55
C PRO A 35 -19.20 -3.62 1.06
N LEU A 36 -20.30 -4.05 0.44
CA LEU A 36 -20.53 -3.83 -1.00
C LEU A 36 -20.66 -2.35 -1.37
N ASP A 37 -21.26 -1.54 -0.51
CA ASP A 37 -21.36 -0.08 -0.66
C ASP A 37 -19.98 0.59 -0.64
N LYS A 38 -19.09 0.17 0.28
CA LYS A 38 -17.70 0.64 0.32
C LYS A 38 -16.92 0.20 -0.91
N TRP A 39 -17.07 -1.05 -1.32
CA TRP A 39 -16.43 -1.55 -2.54
C TRP A 39 -16.81 -0.68 -3.74
N LYS A 40 -18.11 -0.48 -3.99
CA LYS A 40 -18.60 0.37 -5.09
C LYS A 40 -18.06 1.80 -5.02
N LYS A 41 -18.00 2.38 -3.82
CA LYS A 41 -17.49 3.75 -3.62
C LYS A 41 -16.01 3.88 -3.98
N TYR A 42 -15.16 2.93 -3.57
CA TYR A 42 -13.71 3.02 -3.71
C TYR A 42 -13.16 2.26 -4.92
N GLN A 43 -13.99 1.50 -5.63
CA GLN A 43 -13.60 0.66 -6.78
C GLN A 43 -12.84 1.45 -7.84
N LYS A 44 -13.21 2.72 -8.09
CA LYS A 44 -12.51 3.59 -9.05
C LYS A 44 -11.01 3.64 -8.78
N TRP A 45 -10.60 3.80 -7.52
CA TRP A 45 -9.19 3.94 -7.14
C TRP A 45 -8.53 2.62 -6.80
N MET A 46 -9.28 1.68 -6.24
CA MET A 46 -8.81 0.35 -5.83
C MET A 46 -8.77 -0.67 -6.97
N SER A 47 -9.17 -0.28 -8.19
CA SER A 47 -9.15 -1.17 -9.36
C SER A 47 -7.74 -1.59 -9.72
N HIS A 48 -7.57 -2.87 -10.02
CA HIS A 48 -6.30 -3.43 -10.51
C HIS A 48 -5.84 -2.79 -11.84
N GLU A 49 -6.77 -2.23 -12.62
CA GLU A 49 -6.48 -1.51 -13.86
C GLU A 49 -5.63 -0.25 -13.64
N ASN A 50 -5.64 0.31 -12.43
CA ASN A 50 -4.80 1.45 -12.06
C ASN A 50 -3.33 1.06 -11.83
N ILE A 51 -3.01 -0.24 -11.79
CA ILE A 51 -1.66 -0.75 -11.63
C ILE A 51 -1.06 -1.01 -13.03
N PRO A 52 0.14 -0.50 -13.36
CA PRO A 52 0.74 -0.76 -14.66
C PRO A 52 0.98 -2.26 -14.91
N LYS A 53 0.62 -2.74 -16.10
CA LYS A 53 0.66 -4.18 -16.47
C LYS A 53 1.98 -4.89 -16.18
N ARG A 54 3.12 -4.19 -16.29
CA ARG A 54 4.44 -4.76 -15.99
C ARG A 54 4.60 -5.22 -14.53
N PHE A 55 3.79 -4.67 -13.62
CA PHE A 55 3.82 -5.00 -12.20
C PHE A 55 2.79 -6.05 -11.80
N TRP A 56 1.90 -6.46 -12.72
CA TRP A 56 0.89 -7.47 -12.44
C TRP A 56 1.59 -8.78 -12.07
N ARG A 57 1.31 -9.29 -10.87
CA ARG A 57 1.77 -10.62 -10.47
C ARG A 57 0.93 -11.67 -11.19
N GLN A 58 1.54 -12.81 -11.56
CA GLN A 58 0.84 -13.94 -12.20
C GLN A 58 -0.26 -14.58 -11.33
N PHE A 59 -0.43 -14.15 -10.09
CA PHE A 59 -1.51 -14.60 -9.23
C PHE A 59 -2.78 -13.83 -9.57
N SER A 60 -3.71 -14.56 -10.18
CA SER A 60 -5.09 -14.13 -10.40
C SER A 60 -5.68 -13.57 -9.11
N GLN A 61 -6.18 -12.34 -9.18
CA GLN A 61 -6.99 -11.78 -8.11
C GLN A 61 -8.19 -12.71 -7.86
N PRO A 62 -8.71 -12.79 -6.62
CA PRO A 62 -10.01 -13.40 -6.41
C PRO A 62 -11.03 -12.65 -7.29
N GLU A 63 -11.66 -13.35 -8.23
CA GLU A 63 -12.65 -12.78 -9.16
C GLU A 63 -13.88 -12.21 -8.44
N SER A 64 -14.05 -12.51 -7.15
CA SER A 64 -15.16 -12.02 -6.33
C SER A 64 -14.76 -11.90 -4.86
N LEU A 65 -15.40 -10.95 -4.19
CA LEU A 65 -15.37 -10.84 -2.73
C LEU A 65 -16.07 -12.06 -2.13
N GLY A 66 -15.48 -12.63 -1.07
CA GLY A 66 -16.13 -13.64 -0.26
C GLY A 66 -17.42 -13.12 0.38
N PRO A 67 -18.28 -14.02 0.91
CA PRO A 67 -19.52 -13.62 1.55
C PRO A 67 -19.23 -12.68 2.73
N PHE A 68 -19.94 -11.55 2.78
CA PHE A 68 -19.71 -10.53 3.80
C PHE A 68 -19.90 -11.10 5.21
N ASN A 69 -18.94 -10.84 6.09
CA ASN A 69 -18.97 -11.22 7.50
C ASN A 69 -18.99 -9.96 8.37
N GLU A 70 -20.14 -9.68 8.98
CA GLU A 70 -20.33 -8.47 9.79
C GLU A 70 -19.41 -8.41 11.02
N ALA A 71 -19.21 -9.53 11.72
CA ALA A 71 -18.32 -9.58 12.89
C ALA A 71 -16.86 -9.29 12.49
N ALA A 72 -16.40 -9.90 11.38
CA ALA A 72 -15.08 -9.64 10.83
C ALA A 72 -14.92 -8.18 10.38
N TYR A 73 -15.95 -7.60 9.76
CA TYR A 73 -15.97 -6.20 9.40
C TYR A 73 -15.90 -5.28 10.62
N LEU A 74 -16.71 -5.53 11.66
CA LEU A 74 -16.74 -4.68 12.86
C LEU A 74 -15.39 -4.65 13.58
N GLU A 75 -14.69 -5.79 13.62
CA GLU A 75 -13.33 -5.89 14.13
C GLU A 75 -12.35 -5.07 13.27
N THR A 76 -12.41 -5.24 11.95
CA THR A 76 -11.39 -4.73 11.01
C THR A 76 -11.71 -3.35 10.42
N LYS A 77 -12.87 -2.75 10.76
CA LYS A 77 -13.42 -1.56 10.10
C LYS A 77 -12.48 -0.35 10.09
N HIS A 78 -11.57 -0.24 11.05
CA HIS A 78 -10.64 0.87 11.16
C HIS A 78 -9.55 0.85 10.07
N ILE A 79 -9.31 -0.29 9.40
CA ILE A 79 -8.47 -0.37 8.19
C ILE A 79 -9.02 0.55 7.09
N TRP A 80 -10.34 0.77 7.08
CA TRP A 80 -11.04 1.62 6.11
C TRP A 80 -11.00 3.12 6.43
N SER A 81 -10.25 3.53 7.45
CA SER A 81 -10.03 4.94 7.74
C SER A 81 -8.93 5.51 6.85
N ALA A 82 -9.03 6.79 6.50
CA ALA A 82 -8.01 7.48 5.72
C ALA A 82 -6.66 7.60 6.47
N GLU A 83 -6.68 7.52 7.80
CA GLU A 83 -5.49 7.52 8.66
C GLU A 83 -4.65 6.25 8.48
N ILE A 84 -5.32 5.10 8.30
CA ILE A 84 -4.67 3.81 8.09
C ILE A 84 -4.43 3.53 6.60
N SER A 85 -5.41 3.89 5.77
CA SER A 85 -5.39 3.64 4.32
C SER A 85 -5.55 4.97 3.55
N PRO A 86 -4.47 5.72 3.31
CA PRO A 86 -4.52 7.04 2.67
C PRO A 86 -5.18 7.07 1.30
N VAL A 87 -5.16 5.95 0.57
CA VAL A 87 -5.89 5.79 -0.71
C VAL A 87 -7.38 6.06 -0.61
N LEU A 88 -7.97 5.92 0.59
CA LEU A 88 -9.39 6.15 0.87
C LEU A 88 -9.73 7.59 1.28
N ALA A 89 -8.72 8.47 1.39
CA ALA A 89 -8.94 9.86 1.77
C ALA A 89 -9.83 10.60 0.78
N ASN A 90 -10.55 11.63 1.24
CA ASN A 90 -11.44 12.41 0.39
C ASN A 90 -10.63 13.21 -0.64
N ASP A 91 -11.14 13.26 -1.87
CA ASP A 91 -10.63 14.08 -2.99
C ASP A 91 -10.25 15.51 -2.56
N LYS A 92 -11.10 16.16 -1.75
CA LYS A 92 -10.83 17.52 -1.22
C LYS A 92 -9.61 17.59 -0.31
N ILE A 93 -9.31 16.53 0.44
CA ILE A 93 -8.12 16.47 1.30
C ILE A 93 -6.90 16.19 0.41
N ILE A 94 -7.02 15.23 -0.51
CA ILE A 94 -5.95 14.85 -1.43
C ILE A 94 -5.50 16.04 -2.29
N SER A 95 -6.44 16.81 -2.86
CA SER A 95 -6.11 17.96 -3.73
C SER A 95 -5.41 19.12 -3.01
N GLN A 96 -5.43 19.13 -1.67
CA GLN A 96 -4.72 20.11 -0.85
C GLN A 96 -3.29 19.69 -0.52
N LEU A 97 -2.87 18.47 -0.89
CA LEU A 97 -1.51 18.01 -0.63
C LEU A 97 -0.50 18.90 -1.38
N PRO A 98 0.64 19.22 -0.74
CA PRO A 98 1.70 19.96 -1.41
C PRO A 98 2.31 19.09 -2.52
N LYS A 99 3.31 19.66 -3.21
CA LYS A 99 4.19 18.85 -4.05
C LYS A 99 4.63 17.63 -3.25
N THR A 100 4.49 16.45 -3.83
CA THR A 100 4.67 15.17 -3.12
C THR A 100 5.73 14.32 -3.82
N LEU A 101 6.64 13.74 -3.05
CA LEU A 101 7.52 12.67 -3.53
C LEU A 101 6.91 11.32 -3.13
N LEU A 102 6.68 10.46 -4.11
CA LEU A 102 6.28 9.08 -3.89
C LEU A 102 7.44 8.14 -4.25
N VAL A 103 7.84 7.29 -3.31
CA VAL A 103 8.85 6.27 -3.56
C VAL A 103 8.23 4.89 -3.38
N SER A 104 8.47 4.01 -4.36
CA SER A 104 8.02 2.62 -4.35
C SER A 104 9.22 1.69 -4.55
N CYS A 105 9.12 0.46 -4.04
CA CYS A 105 10.15 -0.56 -4.16
C CYS A 105 9.57 -1.79 -4.86
N GLU A 106 10.32 -2.43 -5.75
CA GLU A 106 9.82 -3.58 -6.52
C GLU A 106 9.47 -4.78 -5.63
N ASN A 107 10.31 -5.06 -4.64
CA ASN A 107 10.13 -6.18 -3.71
C ASN A 107 9.42 -5.75 -2.41
N ASP A 108 8.41 -4.87 -2.54
CA ASP A 108 7.50 -4.52 -1.43
C ASP A 108 6.14 -5.20 -1.62
N ILE A 109 5.59 -5.73 -0.54
CA ILE A 109 4.25 -6.31 -0.52
C ILE A 109 3.15 -5.25 -0.60
N LEU A 110 3.42 -4.00 -0.20
CA LEU A 110 2.52 -2.85 -0.34
C LEU A 110 2.81 -2.02 -1.60
N ARG A 111 3.61 -2.54 -2.54
CA ARG A 111 3.95 -1.83 -3.78
C ARG A 111 2.69 -1.44 -4.56
N ASP A 112 1.73 -2.35 -4.61
CA ASP A 112 0.48 -2.16 -5.34
C ASP A 112 -0.38 -1.05 -4.70
N ASP A 113 -0.45 -0.99 -3.37
CA ASP A 113 -1.11 0.11 -2.62
C ASP A 113 -0.52 1.48 -2.97
N VAL A 114 0.81 1.55 -3.15
CA VAL A 114 1.49 2.79 -3.58
C VAL A 114 1.02 3.21 -4.98
N PHE A 115 0.82 2.27 -5.91
CA PHE A 115 0.28 2.59 -7.23
C PHE A 115 -1.16 3.09 -7.20
N LEU A 116 -2.00 2.49 -6.36
CA LEU A 116 -3.38 2.93 -6.20
C LEU A 116 -3.43 4.34 -5.59
N TYR A 117 -2.61 4.62 -4.59
CA TYR A 117 -2.47 5.96 -4.01
C TYR A 117 -1.92 6.97 -5.01
N LYS A 118 -0.89 6.58 -5.78
CA LYS A 118 -0.32 7.38 -6.87
C LYS A 118 -1.39 7.83 -7.86
N LYS A 119 -2.24 6.89 -8.32
CA LYS A 119 -3.32 7.19 -9.25
C LYS A 119 -4.32 8.18 -8.66
N HIS A 120 -4.63 8.03 -7.37
CA HIS A 120 -5.52 8.95 -6.68
C HIS A 120 -4.92 10.36 -6.61
N LEU A 121 -3.63 10.51 -6.26
CA LEU A 121 -2.93 11.79 -6.27
C LEU A 121 -2.96 12.46 -7.66
N GLU A 122 -2.70 11.67 -8.71
CA GLU A 122 -2.72 12.14 -10.10
C GLU A 122 -4.11 12.62 -10.52
N ASP A 123 -5.16 11.88 -10.17
CA ASP A 123 -6.55 12.23 -10.50
C ASP A 123 -7.01 13.53 -9.84
N GLN A 124 -6.43 13.88 -8.69
CA GLN A 124 -6.72 15.13 -7.98
C GLN A 124 -5.75 16.27 -8.34
N GLY A 125 -4.87 16.07 -9.31
CA GLY A 125 -3.96 17.10 -9.81
C GLY A 125 -2.83 17.46 -8.85
N VAL A 126 -2.48 16.57 -7.91
CA VAL A 126 -1.37 16.83 -6.97
C VAL A 126 -0.04 16.83 -7.74
N PRO A 127 0.78 17.89 -7.64
CA PRO A 127 2.10 17.91 -8.26
C PRO A 127 2.99 16.83 -7.62
N MET A 128 3.40 15.82 -8.40
CA MET A 128 4.06 14.65 -7.82
C MET A 128 5.32 14.25 -8.61
N ASN A 129 6.38 13.94 -7.86
CA ASN A 129 7.50 13.18 -8.37
C ASN A 129 7.35 11.73 -7.90
N TRP A 130 7.46 10.77 -8.80
CA TRP A 130 7.45 9.36 -8.46
C TRP A 130 8.76 8.69 -8.84
N TYR A 131 9.33 7.92 -7.91
CA TYR A 131 10.52 7.12 -8.12
C TYR A 131 10.28 5.67 -7.73
N HIS A 132 10.62 4.76 -8.62
CA HIS A 132 10.53 3.33 -8.39
C HIS A 132 11.92 2.71 -8.28
N VAL A 133 12.18 2.03 -7.17
CA VAL A 133 13.47 1.42 -6.86
C VAL A 133 13.37 -0.06 -7.25
N GLU A 134 13.92 -0.41 -8.41
CA GLU A 134 13.80 -1.76 -9.00
C GLU A 134 14.45 -2.87 -8.15
N ASP A 135 15.55 -2.56 -7.45
CA ASP A 135 16.20 -3.45 -6.48
C ASP A 135 15.76 -3.14 -5.03
N GLY A 136 14.70 -2.36 -4.88
CA GLY A 136 14.17 -1.93 -3.60
C GLY A 136 13.48 -3.06 -2.85
N LEU A 137 13.63 -3.04 -1.53
CA LEU A 137 12.92 -3.90 -0.59
C LEU A 137 12.21 -3.05 0.46
N ARG A 138 11.15 -3.61 1.05
CA ARG A 138 10.35 -2.92 2.08
C ARG A 138 11.23 -2.43 3.22
N GLY A 139 11.11 -1.14 3.55
CA GLY A 139 11.85 -0.55 4.67
C GLY A 139 13.35 -0.40 4.44
N CYS A 140 13.85 -0.53 3.20
CA CYS A 140 15.28 -0.44 2.90
C CYS A 140 15.97 0.81 3.46
N ILE A 141 15.27 1.94 3.55
CA ILE A 141 15.81 3.18 4.14
C ILE A 141 16.21 3.03 5.62
N MET A 142 15.59 2.14 6.39
CA MET A 142 15.97 1.88 7.79
C MET A 142 17.37 1.25 7.92
N PHE A 143 17.87 0.69 6.82
CA PHE A 143 19.18 0.09 6.70
C PHE A 143 20.23 1.05 6.13
N LEU A 144 19.89 2.33 5.96
CA LEU A 144 20.84 3.35 5.53
C LEU A 144 22.02 3.42 6.52
N ASP A 145 23.24 3.31 5.98
CA ASP A 145 24.50 3.38 6.74
C ASP A 145 24.62 2.35 7.90
N LYS A 146 23.86 1.25 7.83
CA LYS A 146 23.93 0.16 8.82
C LYS A 146 25.07 -0.81 8.53
N LYS A 147 26.30 -0.33 8.33
CA LYS A 147 27.51 -1.15 8.06
C LYS A 147 27.20 -2.38 7.17
N TYR A 148 27.27 -3.59 7.73
CA TYR A 148 27.05 -4.87 7.04
C TYR A 148 25.61 -5.14 6.62
N LEU A 149 24.64 -4.41 7.16
CA LEU A 149 23.22 -4.48 6.79
C LEU A 149 22.84 -3.40 5.78
N SER A 150 23.79 -2.62 5.25
CA SER A 150 23.51 -1.58 4.26
C SER A 150 23.16 -2.18 2.90
N PHE A 151 22.00 -1.82 2.37
CA PHE A 151 21.56 -2.22 1.02
C PHE A 151 21.79 -1.09 0.01
N PRO A 152 22.26 -1.36 -1.23
CA PRO A 152 22.40 -0.33 -2.26
C PRO A 152 21.12 0.47 -2.52
N CYS A 153 19.95 -0.17 -2.43
CA CYS A 153 18.67 0.49 -2.59
C CYS A 153 18.36 1.53 -1.49
N SER A 154 18.89 1.37 -0.27
CA SER A 154 18.72 2.36 0.81
C SER A 154 19.37 3.70 0.43
N MET A 155 20.57 3.64 -0.16
CA MET A 155 21.29 4.81 -0.66
C MET A 155 20.56 5.46 -1.84
N LYS A 156 19.95 4.67 -2.74
CA LYS A 156 19.15 5.21 -3.86
C LYS A 156 17.94 5.99 -3.32
N VAL A 157 17.18 5.40 -2.40
CA VAL A 157 16.02 6.05 -1.76
C VAL A 157 16.45 7.33 -1.04
N ALA A 158 17.54 7.29 -0.27
CA ALA A 158 18.06 8.46 0.43
C ALA A 158 18.46 9.59 -0.53
N LYS A 159 19.18 9.26 -1.62
CA LYS A 159 19.56 10.26 -2.64
C LYS A 159 18.35 10.93 -3.28
N VAL A 160 17.31 10.16 -3.60
CA VAL A 160 16.06 10.68 -4.18
C VAL A 160 15.35 11.61 -3.20
N ALA A 161 15.22 11.19 -1.92
CA ALA A 161 14.63 12.02 -0.89
C ALA A 161 15.42 13.33 -0.67
N ILE A 162 16.76 13.25 -0.59
CA ILE A 162 17.63 14.43 -0.46
C ILE A 162 17.50 15.37 -1.66
N GLY A 163 17.52 14.83 -2.88
CA GLY A 163 17.37 15.62 -4.10
C GLY A 163 16.02 16.33 -4.17
N TYR A 164 14.96 15.64 -3.74
CA TYR A 164 13.63 16.24 -3.64
C TYR A 164 13.58 17.38 -2.62
N ILE A 165 14.06 17.15 -1.39
CA ILE A 165 14.06 18.16 -0.31
C ILE A 165 14.88 19.39 -0.70
N LYS A 166 16.02 19.21 -1.37
CA LYS A 166 16.85 20.33 -1.86
C LYS A 166 16.20 21.14 -2.99
N GLY A 167 15.19 20.57 -3.66
CA GLY A 167 14.46 21.20 -4.75
C GLY A 167 13.10 21.77 -4.33
N ILE A 168 12.80 21.78 -3.03
CA ILE A 168 11.72 22.56 -2.40
C ILE A 168 12.30 23.91 -2.01
#